data_AF-A0A1S0TII3-F1
#
_entry.id   AF-A0A1S0TII3-F1
#
_cell.length_a   1.000
_cell.length_b   1.000
_cell.length_c   1.000
_cell.angle_alpha   90.00
_cell.angle_beta   90.00
_cell.angle_gamma   90.00
#
_symmetry.space_group_name_H-M   'P 1'
#
loop_
_entity.id
_entity.type
_entity.pdbx_description
1 polymer ?
#
loop_
_entity_poly.entity_id
_entity_poly.type
_entity_poly.pdbx_seq_one_letter_code
_entity_poly.pdbx_strand_id
1 'polypeptide(L)'
;MKSKKLWTASSAIFFAATTMATIGYGNIVPVTSYGRIACVIFALFGVPLAIITIGDVGKFLSECIIWLYNKMKRSRCSLKYYFDNFRGKIARLFHFFFIIFNRKI
;
A
#
# COMPACT_ATOMS: atom_id res chain seq x y z
N MET A 1 30.89 19.14 26.76
CA MET A 1 29.50 18.67 26.51
C MET A 1 28.89 19.52 25.41
N LYS A 2 28.65 18.97 24.20
CA LYS A 2 28.02 19.75 23.11
C LYS A 2 26.56 20.00 23.50
N SER A 3 26.20 21.27 23.74
CA SER A 3 24.81 21.69 23.93
C SER A 3 23.98 21.21 22.72
N LYS A 4 23.03 20.30 22.95
CA LYS A 4 22.15 19.80 21.88
C LYS A 4 21.31 20.98 21.39
N LYS A 5 21.63 21.53 20.21
CA LYS A 5 20.75 22.50 19.55
C LYS A 5 19.41 21.81 19.25
N LEU A 6 18.39 22.16 20.02
CA LEU A 6 17.02 21.66 19.88
C LEU A 6 16.47 21.88 18.46
N TRP A 7 16.81 23.01 17.85
CA TRP A 7 16.50 23.35 16.47
C TRP A 7 17.65 22.96 15.54
N THR A 8 17.55 21.76 14.97
CA THR A 8 18.37 21.25 13.87
C THR A 8 17.49 21.06 12.65
N ALA A 9 18.05 21.01 11.43
CA ALA A 9 17.26 20.86 10.21
C ALA A 9 16.32 19.64 10.27
N SER A 10 16.82 18.50 10.76
CA SER A 10 16.03 17.27 10.90
C SER A 10 14.86 17.40 11.88
N SER A 11 15.07 18.06 13.02
CA SER A 11 14.01 18.26 14.02
C SER A 11 13.00 19.32 13.58
N ALA A 12 13.42 20.34 12.83
CA ALA A 12 12.53 21.33 12.22
C ALA A 12 11.64 20.69 11.15
N ILE A 13 12.19 19.84 10.28
CA ILE A 13 11.41 19.08 9.28
C ILE A 13 10.44 18.14 9.97
N PHE A 14 10.86 17.44 11.02
CA PHE A 14 9.99 16.55 11.79
C PHE A 14 8.85 17.32 12.46
N PHE A 15 9.13 18.48 13.05
CA PHE A 15 8.11 19.38 13.59
C PHE A 15 7.13 19.84 12.51
N ALA A 16 7.63 20.28 11.35
CA ALA A 16 6.79 20.71 10.23
C ALA A 16 5.90 19.57 9.71
N ALA A 17 6.47 18.38 9.49
CA ALA A 17 5.76 17.20 9.02
C ALA A 17 4.66 16.77 9.99
N THR A 18 4.96 16.71 11.29
CA THR A 18 3.98 16.33 12.33
C THR A 18 2.91 17.39 12.55
N THR A 19 3.23 18.67 12.31
CA THR A 19 2.25 19.77 12.32
C THR A 19 1.32 19.70 11.11
N MET A 20 1.85 19.45 9.90
CA MET A 20 1.02 19.23 8.70
C MET A 20 0.14 18.00 8.83
N ALA A 21 0.67 16.93 9.43
CA ALA A 21 -0.07 15.70 9.70
C ALA A 21 -1.05 15.83 10.89
N THR A 22 -1.14 17.00 11.53
CA THR A 22 -1.97 17.26 12.73
C THR A 22 -1.68 16.36 13.94
N ILE A 23 -0.50 15.72 13.99
CA ILE A 23 -0.08 14.86 15.10
C ILE A 23 0.33 15.72 16.30
N GLY A 24 1.17 16.74 16.07
CA GLY A 24 1.49 17.77 17.05
C GLY A 24 2.06 17.28 18.39
N TYR A 25 3.18 16.55 18.39
CA TYR A 25 3.80 16.01 19.63
C TYR A 25 4.14 17.03 20.73
N GLY A 26 4.25 18.33 20.41
CA GLY A 26 4.51 19.38 21.39
C GLY A 26 5.92 19.42 22.01
N ASN A 27 6.80 18.48 21.65
CA ASN A 27 8.16 18.40 22.21
C ASN A 27 9.07 19.58 21.80
N ILE A 28 8.85 20.14 20.61
CA ILE A 28 9.58 21.30 20.09
C ILE A 28 8.55 22.24 19.49
N VAL A 29 8.41 23.45 20.05
CA VAL A 29 7.41 24.44 19.60
C VAL A 29 8.04 25.83 19.51
N PRO A 30 7.63 26.67 18.54
CA PRO A 30 8.12 28.03 18.46
C PRO A 30 7.63 28.85 19.67
N VAL A 31 8.57 29.25 20.53
CA VAL A 31 8.25 30.04 21.72
C VAL A 31 7.97 31.51 21.37
N THR A 32 8.54 32.00 20.26
CA THR A 32 8.41 33.38 19.78
C THR A 32 7.04 33.67 19.17
N SER A 33 6.52 34.87 19.37
CA SER A 33 5.21 35.30 18.84
C SER A 33 5.14 35.18 17.31
N TYR A 34 6.19 35.62 16.62
CA TYR A 34 6.29 35.50 15.15
C TYR A 34 6.33 34.04 14.67
N GLY A 35 7.05 33.17 15.39
CA GLY A 35 7.12 31.74 15.05
C GLY A 35 5.78 31.02 15.21
N ARG A 36 4.97 31.42 16.20
CA ARG A 36 3.61 30.90 16.37
C ARG A 36 2.69 31.32 15.23
N ILE A 37 2.73 32.59 14.81
CA ILE A 37 1.92 33.07 13.67
C ILE A 37 2.31 32.34 12.39
N ALA A 38 3.61 32.18 12.12
CA ALA A 38 4.10 31.41 10.98
C ALA A 38 3.64 29.94 11.03
N CYS A 39 3.64 29.32 12.21
CA CYS A 39 3.14 27.97 12.41
C CYS A 39 1.64 27.84 12.09
N VAL A 40 0.82 28.81 12.52
CA VAL A 40 -0.63 28.82 12.24
C VAL A 40 -0.90 28.95 10.74
N ILE A 41 -0.22 29.88 10.06
CA ILE A 41 -0.35 30.04 8.59
C ILE A 41 0.06 28.76 7.88
N PHE A 42 1.18 28.17 8.30
CA PHE A 42 1.66 26.91 7.75
C PHE A 42 0.68 25.77 7.95
N ALA A 43 0.06 25.65 9.12
CA ALA A 43 -0.96 24.63 9.39
C ALA A 43 -2.23 24.85 8.55
N LEU A 44 -2.68 26.10 8.38
CA LEU A 44 -3.88 26.43 7.61
C LEU A 44 -3.80 25.99 6.14
N PHE A 45 -2.64 26.15 5.50
CA PHE A 45 -2.44 25.70 4.11
C PHE A 45 -1.92 24.26 4.03
N GLY A 46 -1.10 23.84 4.99
CA GLY A 46 -0.49 22.52 5.03
C GLY A 46 -1.50 21.39 5.22
N VAL A 47 -2.50 21.56 6.08
CA VAL A 47 -3.51 20.52 6.35
C VAL A 47 -4.38 20.22 5.12
N PRO A 48 -5.00 21.21 4.44
CA PRO A 48 -5.73 20.96 3.20
C PRO A 48 -4.87 20.30 2.11
N LEU A 49 -3.62 20.75 1.96
CA LEU A 49 -2.70 20.18 0.97
C LEU A 49 -2.32 18.73 1.31
N ALA A 50 -2.12 18.42 2.60
CA ALA A 50 -1.88 17.06 3.06
C ALA A 50 -3.08 16.14 2.77
N ILE A 51 -4.32 16.62 2.99
CA ILE A 51 -5.53 15.84 2.70
C ILE A 51 -5.64 15.52 1.20
N ILE A 52 -5.40 16.50 0.33
CA ILE A 52 -5.45 16.30 -1.13
C ILE A 52 -4.38 15.28 -1.57
N THR A 53 -3.14 15.48 -1.12
CA THR A 53 -2.02 14.60 -1.49
C THR A 53 -2.22 13.17 -0.99
N ILE A 54 -2.72 12.98 0.23
CA ILE A 54 -3.07 11.64 0.76
C ILE A 54 -4.14 10.98 -0.10
N GLY A 55 -5.15 11.73 -0.54
CA GLY A 55 -6.19 11.22 -1.44
C GLY A 55 -5.64 10.72 -2.77
N ASP A 56 -4.74 11.47 -3.39
CA ASP A 56 -4.12 11.09 -4.66
C ASP A 56 -3.16 9.90 -4.52
N VAL A 57 -2.38 9.84 -3.43
CA VAL A 57 -1.56 8.68 -3.08
C VAL A 57 -2.43 7.44 -2.87
N GLY A 58 -3.59 7.58 -2.21
CA GLY A 58 -4.56 6.51 -2.01
C GLY A 58 -5.11 5.96 -3.32
N LYS A 59 -5.40 6.84 -4.30
CA LYS A 59 -5.85 6.43 -5.64
C LYS A 59 -4.74 5.69 -6.38
N PHE A 60 -3.52 6.24 -6.40
CA PHE A 60 -2.36 5.58 -7.02
C PHE A 60 -2.12 4.18 -6.44
N LEU A 61 -2.18 4.06 -5.11
CA LEU A 61 -2.01 2.76 -4.44
C LEU A 61 -3.13 1.78 -4.81
N SER A 62 -4.38 2.27 -4.87
CA SER A 62 -5.53 1.45 -5.26
C SER A 62 -5.41 0.94 -6.70
N GLU A 63 -4.97 1.79 -7.63
CA GLU A 63 -4.69 1.41 -9.01
C GLU A 63 -3.55 0.39 -9.09
N CYS A 64 -2.47 0.59 -8.34
CA CYS A 64 -1.38 -0.38 -8.23
C CYS A 64 -1.88 -1.74 -7.71
N ILE A 65 -2.74 -1.75 -6.68
CA ILE A 65 -3.32 -2.97 -6.11
C ILE A 65 -4.22 -3.66 -7.12
N ILE A 66 -5.10 -2.92 -7.82
CA ILE A 66 -5.98 -3.49 -8.84
C ILE A 66 -5.16 -4.05 -10.01
N TRP A 67 -4.13 -3.33 -10.44
CA TRP A 67 -3.21 -3.80 -11.46
C TRP A 67 -2.51 -5.08 -11.03
N LEU A 68 -1.98 -5.14 -9.80
CA LEU A 68 -1.36 -6.33 -9.23
C LEU A 68 -2.36 -7.49 -9.11
N TYR A 69 -3.55 -7.23 -8.60
CA TYR A 69 -4.62 -8.21 -8.47
C TYR A 69 -5.01 -8.81 -9.83
N ASN A 70 -5.22 -7.96 -10.83
CA ASN A 70 -5.56 -8.40 -12.18
C ASN A 70 -4.41 -9.18 -12.83
N LYS A 71 -3.16 -8.76 -12.60
CA LYS A 71 -1.97 -9.49 -13.04
C LYS A 71 -1.93 -10.89 -12.42
N MET A 72 -2.18 -11.01 -11.12
CA MET A 72 -2.23 -12.29 -10.42
C MET A 72 -3.40 -13.17 -10.87
N LYS A 73 -4.61 -12.60 -11.00
CA LYS A 73 -5.81 -13.31 -11.49
C LYS A 73 -5.57 -13.90 -12.87
N ARG A 74 -4.92 -13.14 -13.76
CA ARG A 74 -4.59 -13.60 -15.12
C ARG A 74 -3.64 -14.80 -15.11
N SER A 75 -2.62 -14.78 -14.26
CA SER A 75 -1.71 -15.93 -14.07
C SER A 75 -2.44 -17.15 -13.48
N ARG A 76 -3.38 -16.95 -12.57
CA ARG A 76 -4.18 -18.06 -12.01
C ARG A 76 -5.15 -18.67 -13.02
N CYS A 77 -5.80 -17.89 -13.88
CA CYS A 77 -6.70 -18.43 -14.91
C CYS A 77 -5.94 -19.30 -15.92
N SER A 78 -4.75 -18.87 -16.35
CA SER A 78 -3.92 -19.67 -17.28
C SER A 78 -3.47 -20.99 -16.64
N LEU A 79 -3.09 -20.96 -15.36
CA LEU A 79 -2.70 -22.16 -14.62
C LEU A 79 -3.89 -23.09 -14.35
N LYS A 80 -5.06 -22.53 -14.02
CA LYS A 80 -6.30 -23.29 -13.82
C LYS A 80 -6.74 -24.00 -15.09
N TYR A 81 -6.64 -23.34 -16.24
CA TYR A 81 -6.93 -23.96 -17.54
C TYR A 81 -6.03 -25.18 -17.83
N TYR A 82 -4.73 -25.07 -17.57
CA TYR A 82 -3.80 -26.19 -17.73
C TYR A 82 -4.15 -27.35 -16.78
N PHE A 83 -4.48 -27.03 -15.53
CA PHE A 83 -4.85 -28.02 -14.52
C PHE A 83 -6.17 -28.75 -14.85
N ASP A 84 -7.20 -28.01 -15.30
CA ASP A 84 -8.48 -28.60 -15.67
C ASP A 84 -8.36 -29.51 -16.91
N ASN A 85 -7.56 -29.13 -17.91
CA ASN A 85 -7.30 -29.97 -19.07
C ASN A 85 -6.50 -31.24 -18.72
N PHE A 86 -5.53 -31.14 -17.81
CA PHE A 86 -4.76 -32.29 -17.33
C PHE A 86 -5.64 -33.27 -16.54
N ARG A 87 -6.48 -32.77 -15.63
CA ARG A 87 -7.48 -33.57 -14.90
C ARG A 87 -8.44 -34.29 -15.83
N GLY A 88 -8.94 -33.61 -16.87
CA GLY A 88 -9.84 -34.21 -17.87
C GLY A 88 -9.17 -35.31 -18.71
N LYS A 89 -7.89 -35.18 -19.05
CA LYS A 89 -7.13 -36.25 -19.73
C LYS A 89 -6.94 -37.46 -18.81
N ILE A 90 -6.57 -37.24 -17.56
CA ILE A 90 -6.41 -38.31 -16.58
C ILE A 90 -7.72 -39.07 -16.36
N ALA A 91 -8.84 -38.38 -16.17
CA ALA A 91 -10.14 -39.02 -15.97
C ALA A 91 -10.55 -39.90 -17.16
N ARG A 92 -10.28 -39.46 -18.40
CA ARG A 92 -10.54 -40.24 -19.61
C ARG A 92 -9.64 -41.48 -19.71
N LEU A 93 -8.36 -41.35 -19.33
CA LEU A 93 -7.44 -42.50 -19.28
C LEU A 93 -7.88 -43.53 -18.24
N PHE A 94 -8.28 -43.11 -17.04
CA PHE A 94 -8.82 -44.01 -16.01
C PHE A 94 -10.11 -44.69 -16.46
N HIS A 95 -11.03 -43.96 -17.11
CA HIS A 95 -12.25 -44.54 -17.65
C HIS A 95 -11.97 -45.59 -18.74
N PHE A 96 -11.01 -45.33 -19.64
CA PHE A 96 -10.61 -46.27 -20.68
C PHE A 96 -9.94 -47.53 -20.08
N PHE A 97 -9.08 -47.35 -19.06
CA PHE A 97 -8.48 -48.45 -18.32
C PHE A 97 -9.52 -49.30 -17.59
N PHE A 98 -10.50 -48.67 -16.95
CA PHE A 98 -11.59 -49.35 -16.26
C PHE A 98 -12.45 -50.20 -17.22
N ILE A 99 -12.77 -49.68 -18.41
CA ILE A 99 -13.50 -50.42 -19.45
C ILE A 99 -12.72 -51.66 -19.90
N ILE A 100 -11.41 -51.54 -20.12
CA ILE A 100 -10.58 -52.68 -20.54
C ILE A 100 -10.51 -53.75 -19.43
N PHE A 101 -10.44 -53.34 -18.17
CA PHE A 101 -10.39 -54.26 -17.04
C PHE A 101 -11.74 -54.97 -16.80
N ASN A 102 -12.88 -54.26 -16.93
CA ASN A 102 -14.21 -54.84 -16.77
C ASN A 102 -14.68 -55.70 -17.95
N ARG A 103 -14.04 -55.60 -19.11
CA ARG A 103 -14.39 -56.38 -20.31
C ARG A 103 -13.61 -57.71 -20.42
N LYS A 104 -12.76 -58.02 -19.45
CA LYS A 104 -11.92 -59.24 -19.43
C LYS A 104 -12.22 -60.19 -18.26
N ILE A 105 -13.39 -60.04 -17.62
CA ILE A 105 -14.04 -61.04 -16.76
C ILE A 105 -15.24 -61.61 -17.52
#